data_AF-A0A2M7ZPB5-F1
#
_entry.id   AF-A0A2M7ZPB5-F1
#
_cell.length_a   1.000
_cell.length_b   1.000
_cell.length_c   1.000
_cell.angle_alpha   90.00
_cell.angle_beta   90.00
_cell.angle_gamma   90.00
#
_symmetry.space_group_name_H-M   'P 1'
#
loop_
_entity.id
_entity.type
_entity.pdbx_description
1 polymer ?
#
loop_
_entity_poly.entity_id
_entity_poly.type
_entity_poly.pdbx_seq_one_letter_code
_entity_poly.pdbx_strand_id
1 'polypeptide(L)'
;MKNYAFIDGQNLYLGTKEMGWKVSYRKLRNYLADKLNVGKAYYFIGLDPTNNDVYKSLQSAGFILMFKLTYKDCDGKRKGNVG
;
A
#
# COMPACT_ATOMS: atom_id res chain seq x y z
N MET A 1 -15.62 6.41 18.61
CA MET A 1 -15.38 6.77 17.20
C MET A 1 -14.59 5.65 16.54
N LYS A 2 -14.82 5.35 15.26
CA LYS A 2 -14.04 4.36 14.50
C LYS A 2 -13.12 5.11 13.55
N ASN A 3 -11.80 4.96 13.73
CA ASN A 3 -10.83 5.59 12.84
C ASN A 3 -10.61 4.71 11.61
N TYR A 4 -10.35 5.36 10.48
CA TYR A 4 -10.08 4.74 9.19
C TYR A 4 -8.69 5.15 8.73
N ALA A 5 -7.94 4.22 8.16
CA ALA A 5 -6.66 4.52 7.52
C ALA A 5 -6.79 4.40 6.00
N PHE A 6 -6.19 5.35 5.29
CA PHE A 6 -6.06 5.34 3.84
C PHE A 6 -4.56 5.40 3.54
N ILE A 7 -4.02 4.33 2.98
CA ILE A 7 -2.59 4.13 2.84
C ILE A 7 -2.23 4.11 1.35
N ASP A 8 -1.33 5.00 0.94
CA ASP A 8 -0.75 4.94 -0.40
C ASP A 8 0.41 3.93 -0.41
N GLY A 9 0.18 2.78 -1.05
CA GLY A 9 1.15 1.69 -1.08
C GLY A 9 2.41 1.98 -1.87
N GLN A 10 2.33 2.86 -2.88
CA GLN A 10 3.48 3.23 -3.69
C GLN A 10 4.46 4.06 -2.85
N ASN A 11 3.94 5.07 -2.14
CA ASN A 11 4.78 5.90 -1.27
C ASN A 11 5.37 5.11 -0.11
N LEU A 12 4.59 4.20 0.49
CA LEU A 12 5.11 3.31 1.55
C LEU A 12 6.25 2.42 1.05
N TYR A 13 6.10 1.82 -0.13
CA TYR A 13 7.12 0.97 -0.73
C TYR A 13 8.39 1.74 -1.07
N LEU A 14 8.28 2.90 -1.74
CA LEU A 14 9.43 3.71 -2.12
C LEU A 14 10.21 4.20 -0.90
N GLY A 15 9.53 4.79 0.10
CA GLY A 15 10.20 5.29 1.30
C GLY A 15 10.90 4.19 2.08
N THR A 16 10.28 3.01 2.22
CA THR A 16 10.91 1.89 2.94
C THR A 16 12.06 1.27 2.18
N LYS A 17 11.98 1.20 0.84
CA LYS A 17 13.08 0.77 -0.01
C LYS A 17 14.29 1.71 0.09
N GLU A 18 14.07 3.03 0.06
CA GLU A 18 15.14 4.03 0.22
C GLU A 18 15.85 3.91 1.57
N MET A 19 15.12 3.55 2.63
CA MET A 19 15.68 3.30 3.96
C MET A 19 16.27 1.90 4.16
N GLY A 20 16.20 1.01 3.14
CA GLY A 20 16.65 -0.38 3.26
C GLY A 20 15.77 -1.24 4.19
N TRP A 21 14.54 -0.80 4.48
CA TRP A 21 13.62 -1.47 5.40
C TRP A 21 12.66 -2.38 4.67
N LYS A 22 12.42 -3.57 5.24
CA LYS A 22 11.35 -4.47 4.78
C LYS A 22 10.13 -4.33 5.69
N VAL A 23 9.03 -3.81 5.15
CA VAL A 23 7.79 -3.63 5.91
C VAL A 23 7.13 -4.97 6.20
N SER A 24 6.81 -5.22 7.46
CA SER A 24 5.86 -6.26 7.84
C SER A 24 4.45 -5.66 7.87
N TYR A 25 3.62 -6.03 6.89
CA TYR A 25 2.24 -5.54 6.80
C TYR A 25 1.40 -5.92 8.04
N ARG A 26 1.66 -7.08 8.65
CA ARG A 26 1.02 -7.48 9.91
C ARG A 26 1.36 -6.51 11.04
N LYS A 27 2.66 -6.20 11.23
CA LYS A 27 3.09 -5.25 12.28
C LYS A 27 2.50 -3.86 12.03
N LEU A 28 2.48 -3.41 10.78
CA LEU A 28 1.84 -2.15 10.41
C LEU A 28 0.34 -2.15 10.76
N ARG A 29 -0.40 -3.21 10.41
CA ARG A 29 -1.84 -3.30 10.72
C ARG A 29 -2.10 -3.27 12.23
N ASN A 30 -1.31 -4.01 13.01
CA ASN A 30 -1.42 -4.04 14.46
C ASN A 30 -1.14 -2.65 15.04
N TYR A 31 -0.08 -1.97 14.59
CA TYR A 31 0.23 -0.61 15.02
C TYR A 31 -0.96 0.34 14.77
N LEU A 32 -1.55 0.31 13.58
CA LEU A 32 -2.71 1.15 13.26
C LEU A 32 -3.92 0.82 14.15
N ALA A 33 -4.16 -0.46 14.45
CA ALA A 33 -5.21 -0.85 15.39
C ALA A 33 -4.91 -0.36 16.81
N ASP A 34 -3.75 -0.71 17.34
CA ASP A 34 -3.45 -0.58 18.77
C ASP A 34 -3.15 0.87 19.16
N LYS A 35 -2.46 1.62 18.29
CA LYS A 35 -2.01 2.98 18.60
C LYS A 35 -2.97 4.05 18.11
N LEU A 36 -3.67 3.79 17.01
CA LEU A 36 -4.53 4.78 16.36
C LEU A 36 -6.02 4.37 16.36
N ASN A 37 -6.37 3.24 16.98
CA ASN A 37 -7.73 2.70 17.04
C ASN A 37 -8.39 2.57 15.64
N VAL A 38 -7.59 2.19 14.64
CA VAL A 38 -8.06 2.03 13.26
C VAL A 38 -8.80 0.71 13.08
N GLY A 39 -10.10 0.82 12.82
CA GLY A 39 -10.97 -0.32 12.58
C GLY A 39 -10.87 -0.88 11.16
N LYS A 40 -10.81 -0.01 10.14
CA LYS A 40 -10.61 -0.41 8.74
C LYS A 40 -9.44 0.34 8.13
N ALA A 41 -8.60 -0.37 7.38
CA ALA A 41 -7.45 0.19 6.69
C ALA A 41 -7.57 -0.13 5.20
N TYR A 42 -7.75 0.90 4.38
CA TYR A 42 -7.78 0.81 2.93
C TYR A 42 -6.37 1.03 2.40
N TYR A 43 -5.91 0.10 1.57
CA TYR A 43 -4.56 0.12 1.00
C TYR A 43 -4.65 0.27 -0.51
N PHE A 44 -4.19 1.41 -1.02
CA PHE A 44 -4.21 1.70 -2.45
C PHE A 44 -2.97 1.13 -3.12
N ILE A 45 -3.17 0.29 -4.13
CA ILE A 45 -2.08 -0.39 -4.84
C ILE A 45 -2.42 -0.52 -6.33
N GLY A 46 -1.40 -0.50 -7.18
CA GLY A 46 -1.56 -0.77 -8.60
C GLY A 46 -1.93 -2.23 -8.87
N LEU A 47 -2.75 -2.46 -9.89
CA LEU A 47 -3.06 -3.81 -10.37
C LEU A 47 -1.91 -4.34 -11.23
N ASP A 48 -1.30 -5.43 -10.79
CA ASP A 48 -0.18 -6.10 -11.43
C ASP A 48 -0.26 -7.61 -11.11
N PRO A 49 -0.48 -8.47 -12.11
CA PRO A 49 -0.58 -9.92 -11.89
C PRO A 49 0.65 -10.55 -11.21
N THR A 50 1.82 -9.91 -11.32
CA THR A 50 3.07 -10.40 -10.70
C THR A 50 3.11 -10.19 -9.19
N ASN A 51 2.23 -9.34 -8.63
CA ASN A 51 2.19 -8.97 -7.22
C ASN A 51 1.22 -9.82 -6.38
N ASN A 52 0.78 -10.99 -6.87
CA ASN A 52 -0.20 -11.84 -6.18
C ASN A 52 0.16 -12.16 -4.72
N ASP A 53 1.43 -12.42 -4.42
CA ASP A 53 1.86 -12.71 -3.05
C ASP A 53 1.80 -11.48 -2.14
N VAL A 54 2.06 -10.29 -2.69
CA VAL A 54 1.90 -9.03 -1.96
C VAL A 54 0.42 -8.80 -1.63
N TYR A 55 -0.47 -9.04 -2.59
CA TYR A 55 -1.92 -8.91 -2.38
C TYR A 55 -2.41 -9.86 -1.29
N LYS A 56 -2.02 -11.14 -1.36
CA LYS A 56 -2.36 -12.13 -0.33
C LYS A 56 -1.83 -11.72 1.04
N SER A 57 -0.61 -11.21 1.12
CA SER A 57 0.01 -10.77 2.37
C SER A 57 -0.73 -9.58 2.99
N LEU A 58 -1.09 -8.58 2.18
CA LEU A 58 -1.88 -7.42 2.61
C LEU A 58 -3.30 -7.81 3.07
N GLN A 59 -4.00 -8.64 2.28
CA GLN A 59 -5.34 -9.12 2.65
C GLN A 59 -5.30 -9.95 3.93
N SER A 60 -4.36 -10.90 4.02
CA SER A 60 -4.16 -11.71 5.22
C SER A 60 -3.82 -10.85 6.44
N ALA A 61 -3.11 -9.74 6.24
CA ALA A 61 -2.81 -8.75 7.27
C ALA A 61 -4.05 -7.98 7.74
N GLY A 62 -5.16 -7.96 6.98
CA GLY A 62 -6.41 -7.29 7.32
C GLY A 62 -6.60 -5.92 6.64
N PHE A 63 -5.91 -5.69 5.52
CA PHE A 63 -6.14 -4.52 4.67
C PHE A 63 -7.22 -4.78 3.62
N ILE A 64 -7.99 -3.74 3.31
CA ILE A 64 -8.92 -3.71 2.19
C ILE A 64 -8.18 -3.12 0.99
N LEU A 65 -7.96 -3.93 -0.05
CA LEU A 65 -7.22 -3.48 -1.23
C LEU A 65 -8.10 -2.62 -2.14
N MET A 66 -7.59 -1.44 -2.48
CA MET A 66 -8.18 -0.53 -3.45
C MET A 66 -7.27 -0.48 -4.68
N PHE A 67 -7.66 -1.20 -5.73
CA PHE A 67 -6.83 -1.28 -6.94
C PHE A 67 -6.95 0.00 -7.76
N LYS A 68 -5.80 0.65 -7.96
CA LYS A 68 -5.65 1.73 -8.94
C LYS A 68 -5.36 1.07 -10.30
N LEU A 69 -6.10 1.43 -11.34
CA LEU A 69 -5.73 1.10 -12.71
C LEU A 69 -4.38 1.76 -13.00
N THR A 70 -3.31 0.98 -12.97
CA THR A 70 -2.02 1.48 -13.43
C THR A 70 -2.05 1.44 -14.95
N TYR A 71 -2.12 2.61 -15.58
CA TYR A 71 -1.65 2.75 -16.95
C TYR A 71 -0.16 2.43 -16.91
N LYS A 72 0.20 1.15 -17.09
CA LYS A 72 1.54 0.81 -17.51
C LYS A 72 1.61 1.28 -18.96
N ASP A 73 2.01 2.53 -19.15
CA ASP A 73 2.44 2.99 -20.46
C ASP A 73 3.44 1.94 -20.98
N CYS A 74 3.13 1.39 -22.14
CA CYS A 74 4.02 0.51 -22.89
C CYS A 74 5.31 1.24 -23.35
N ASP A 75 5.47 2.51 -22.99
CA ASP A 75 6.68 3.30 -23.17
C ASP A 75 7.15 3.85 -21.83
N GLY A 76 8.39 3.51 -21.45
CA GLY A 76 9.01 3.80 -20.15
C GLY A 76 9.30 5.28 -19.84
N LYS A 77 8.34 6.20 -20.01
CA LYS A 77 8.45 7.59 -19.57
C LYS A 77 7.47 7.91 -18.45
N ARG A 78 8.04 8.10 -17.26
CA ARG A 78 7.39 8.70 -16.10
C ARG A 78 6.80 10.06 -16.50
N LYS A 79 5.51 10.27 -16.28
CA LYS A 79 4.92 11.60 -16.27
C LYS A 79 5.35 12.28 -14.95
N GLY A 80 6.46 13.00 -15.01
CA GLY A 80 6.85 13.96 -13.98
C GLY A 80 5.81 15.08 -13.93
N ASN A 81 5.48 15.52 -12.72
CA ASN A 81 4.65 16.68 -12.48
C ASN A 81 5.21 17.88 -13.26
N VAL A 82 4.43 18.44 -14.17
CA VAL A 82 4.63 19.82 -14.64
C VAL A 82 3.97 20.72 -13.60
N GLY A 83 4.82 21.37 -12.79
CA GLY A 83 4.46 22.56 -12.04
C GLY A 83 4.60 23.80 -12.92
#